data_AF-I2DWS7-F1
#
_entry.id   AF-I2DWS7-F1
#
_cell.length_a   1.000
_cell.length_b   1.000
_cell.length_c   1.000
_cell.angle_alpha   90.00
_cell.angle_beta   90.00
_cell.angle_gamma   90.00
#
_symmetry.space_group_name_H-M   'P 1'
#
loop_
_entity.id
_entity.type
_entity.pdbx_description
1 polymer ?
#
loop_
_entity_poly.entity_id
_entity_poly.type
_entity_poly.pdbx_seq_one_letter_code
_entity_poly.pdbx_strand_id
1 'polypeptide(L)'
;MQLPSGIILSEWTGHNTLTEYKSSSENVLSVYLSGGENCAQVDGRHIVRRGFKSAVCLFPVGEGESQWRITERLNFLHIYFDLPNLEPSLIRSLRQPAEAYRFREVFQEASPVISAAATSIAQADWNDDTLSLGIDSLMSWILLNAIRRYAMADLERVDARGRLSAKQAEQIREYCNANLGEAVRLEHLADLVNLSRYHFLRKFKNTFDRSPHAFLTELRMHRAHDLLKHTDHKIMSIALECGYAQHSRFSTAFKRHYGYSPGAVRGK
;
A
#
# COMPACT_ATOMS: atom_id res chain seq x y z
N MET A 1 17.92 -0.99 11.55
CA MET A 1 17.16 -0.02 12.36
C MET A 1 15.85 0.27 11.65
N GLN A 2 14.72 0.22 12.34
CA GLN A 2 13.46 0.73 11.81
C GLN A 2 13.28 2.16 12.31
N LEU A 3 13.13 3.10 11.39
CA LEU A 3 12.88 4.50 11.73
C LEU A 3 11.39 4.72 12.02
N PRO A 4 11.01 5.76 12.80
CA PRO A 4 9.61 6.15 13.00
C PRO A 4 8.88 6.31 11.67
N SER A 5 9.61 6.67 10.61
CA SER A 5 9.10 6.86 9.27
C SER A 5 8.67 5.61 8.50
N GLY A 6 8.73 4.43 9.13
CA GLY A 6 8.41 3.13 8.53
C GLY A 6 9.53 2.56 7.65
N ILE A 7 10.65 3.27 7.53
CA ILE A 7 11.81 2.87 6.73
C ILE A 7 12.70 1.92 7.51
N ILE A 8 13.16 0.85 6.86
CA ILE A 8 14.13 -0.08 7.44
C ILE A 8 15.50 0.16 6.81
N LEU A 9 16.51 0.29 7.67
CA LEU A 9 17.92 0.37 7.27
C LEU A 9 18.70 -0.85 7.73
N SER A 10 19.57 -1.35 6.85
CA SER A 10 20.60 -2.32 7.18
C SER A 10 21.91 -1.96 6.51
N GLU A 11 23.01 -2.01 7.27
CA GLU A 11 24.35 -2.06 6.68
C GLU A 11 24.71 -3.51 6.37
N TRP A 12 25.23 -3.76 5.17
CA TRP A 12 25.69 -5.08 4.77
C TRP A 12 27.16 -5.01 4.33
N THR A 13 27.95 -5.99 4.80
CA THR A 13 29.35 -6.17 4.38
C THR A 13 29.49 -7.52 3.68
N GLY A 14 29.99 -7.49 2.44
CA GLY A 14 30.30 -8.70 1.66
C GLY A 14 31.80 -8.91 1.49
N HIS A 15 32.23 -10.17 1.43
CA HIS A 15 33.61 -10.53 1.08
C HIS A 15 33.64 -11.86 0.30
N ASN A 16 34.33 -11.91 -0.84
CA ASN A 16 34.55 -13.14 -1.63
C ASN A 16 33.28 -13.98 -1.85
N THR A 17 32.18 -13.33 -2.23
CA THR A 17 30.86 -13.96 -2.34
C THR A 17 30.34 -13.87 -3.77
N LEU A 18 29.75 -14.96 -4.26
CA LEU A 18 28.76 -14.92 -5.34
C LEU A 18 27.39 -14.87 -4.66
N THR A 19 26.71 -13.74 -4.77
CA THR A 19 25.42 -13.51 -4.11
C THR A 19 24.33 -13.42 -5.15
N GLU A 20 23.22 -14.09 -4.92
CA GLU A 20 22.01 -13.93 -5.72
C GLU A 20 21.05 -12.97 -5.00
N TYR A 21 20.60 -11.95 -5.72
CA TYR A 21 19.46 -11.15 -5.32
C TYR A 21 18.19 -11.74 -5.95
N LYS A 22 17.20 -12.00 -5.11
CA LYS A 22 15.83 -12.31 -5.51
C LYS A 22 14.91 -11.19 -5.01
N SER A 23 13.92 -10.85 -5.82
CA SER A 23 12.97 -9.77 -5.56
C SER A 23 12.45 -9.77 -4.11
N SER A 24 12.41 -8.59 -3.50
CA SER A 24 11.85 -8.38 -2.15
C SER A 24 10.37 -8.02 -2.19
N SER A 25 9.68 -8.11 -1.04
CA SER A 25 8.33 -7.58 -0.80
C SER A 25 8.29 -6.05 -0.71
N GLU A 26 9.45 -5.39 -0.69
CA GLU A 26 9.62 -3.93 -0.63
C GLU A 26 10.60 -3.47 -1.72
N ASN A 27 10.57 -2.17 -2.05
CA ASN A 27 11.63 -1.61 -2.90
C ASN A 27 12.92 -1.50 -2.08
N VAL A 28 14.05 -1.79 -2.70
CA VAL A 28 15.36 -1.71 -2.05
C VAL A 28 16.24 -0.71 -2.79
N LEU A 29 16.64 0.35 -2.11
CA LEU A 29 17.67 1.27 -2.58
C LEU A 29 18.99 0.93 -1.88
N SER A 30 19.98 0.48 -2.65
CA SER A 30 21.30 0.11 -2.16
C SER A 30 22.32 1.17 -2.58
N VAL A 31 23.01 1.75 -1.61
CA VAL A 31 24.04 2.78 -1.85
C VAL A 31 25.39 2.27 -1.39
N TYR A 32 26.38 2.30 -2.27
CA TYR A 32 27.73 1.84 -2.00
C TYR A 32 28.45 2.88 -1.12
N LEU A 33 28.86 2.49 0.09
CA LEU A 33 29.51 3.38 1.06
C LEU A 33 31.04 3.34 0.91
N SER A 34 31.61 2.15 0.76
CA SER A 34 33.05 1.95 0.55
C SER A 34 33.30 0.71 -0.31
N GLY A 35 34.35 0.75 -1.12
CA GLY A 35 34.63 -0.26 -2.14
C GLY A 35 33.77 -0.10 -3.39
N GLY A 36 33.43 -1.21 -4.04
CA GLY A 36 32.45 -1.26 -5.15
C GLY A 36 33.07 -1.53 -6.51
N GLU A 37 34.33 -1.14 -6.70
CA GLU A 37 35.11 -1.40 -7.91
C GLU A 37 35.31 -2.90 -8.18
N ASN A 38 35.23 -3.70 -7.11
CA ASN A 38 35.36 -5.16 -7.09
C ASN A 38 34.01 -5.89 -6.98
N CYS A 39 32.91 -5.17 -7.24
CA CYS A 39 31.57 -5.71 -7.37
C CYS A 39 31.17 -5.74 -8.84
N ALA A 40 30.66 -6.85 -9.33
CA ALA A 40 30.14 -6.95 -10.69
C ALA A 40 28.80 -7.67 -10.69
N GLN A 41 27.84 -7.12 -11.44
CA GLN A 41 26.68 -7.90 -11.85
C GLN A 41 27.15 -8.92 -12.89
N VAL A 42 26.76 -10.18 -12.71
CA VAL A 42 27.16 -11.28 -13.58
C VAL A 42 25.94 -12.03 -14.11
N ASP A 43 26.12 -12.63 -15.29
CA ASP A 43 25.22 -13.63 -15.86
C ASP A 43 26.06 -14.88 -16.14
N GLY A 44 25.96 -15.84 -15.22
CA GLY A 44 26.86 -16.99 -15.14
C GLY A 44 28.33 -16.57 -15.01
N ARG A 45 29.10 -16.71 -16.09
CA ARG A 45 30.53 -16.35 -16.12
C ARG A 45 30.82 -14.94 -16.63
N HIS A 46 29.86 -14.30 -17.30
CA HIS A 46 30.06 -13.00 -17.95
C HIS A 46 29.79 -11.86 -16.98
N ILE A 47 30.61 -10.81 -17.06
CA ILE A 47 30.38 -9.56 -16.33
C ILE A 47 29.44 -8.70 -17.17
N VAL A 48 28.27 -8.38 -16.63
CA VAL A 48 27.26 -7.52 -17.26
C VAL A 48 27.57 -6.05 -16.98
N ARG A 49 27.85 -5.71 -15.71
CA ARG A 49 28.22 -4.37 -15.26
C ARG A 49 29.26 -4.42 -14.16
N ARG A 50 30.13 -3.43 -14.11
CA ARG A 50 31.15 -3.25 -13.07
C ARG A 50 30.77 -2.10 -12.16
N GLY A 51 30.89 -2.34 -10.87
CA GLY A 51 30.62 -1.36 -9.83
C GLY A 51 31.72 -0.33 -9.75
N PHE A 52 31.40 0.74 -9.04
CA PHE A 52 32.31 1.82 -8.72
C PHE A 52 31.88 2.42 -7.38
N LYS A 53 32.75 3.25 -6.81
CA LYS A 53 32.48 3.92 -5.53
C LYS A 53 31.22 4.78 -5.62
N SER A 54 30.42 4.79 -4.56
CA SER A 54 29.21 5.62 -4.47
C SER A 54 28.14 5.30 -5.52
N ALA A 55 28.23 4.14 -6.16
CA ALA A 55 27.18 3.63 -7.04
C ALA A 55 25.87 3.44 -6.25
N VAL A 56 24.76 3.62 -6.95
CA VAL A 56 23.40 3.40 -6.45
C VAL A 56 22.74 2.30 -7.27
N CYS A 57 22.11 1.35 -6.58
CA CYS A 57 21.23 0.35 -7.18
C CYS A 57 19.83 0.50 -6.59
N LEU A 58 18.81 0.24 -7.40
CA LEU A 58 17.42 0.22 -6.96
C LEU A 58 16.76 -1.03 -7.53
N PHE A 59 16.20 -1.83 -6.63
CA PHE A 59 15.49 -3.06 -6.93
C PHE A 59 14.00 -2.85 -6.61
N PRO A 60 13.13 -2.74 -7.61
CA PRO A 60 11.70 -2.55 -7.40
C PRO A 60 11.05 -3.79 -6.75
N VAL A 61 9.98 -3.57 -5.99
CA VAL A 61 9.20 -4.66 -5.39
C VAL A 61 8.68 -5.64 -6.45
N GLY A 62 8.88 -6.93 -6.21
CA GLY A 62 8.36 -8.01 -7.08
C GLY A 62 8.98 -8.06 -8.48
N GLU A 63 10.11 -7.38 -8.71
CA GLU A 63 10.85 -7.39 -9.97
C GLU A 63 12.30 -7.83 -9.76
N GLY A 64 12.88 -8.46 -10.78
CA GLY A 64 14.32 -8.71 -10.89
C GLY A 64 14.86 -9.94 -10.16
N GLU A 65 15.73 -10.65 -10.85
CA GLU A 65 16.72 -11.54 -10.26
C GLU A 65 18.08 -11.13 -10.81
N SER A 66 19.09 -11.07 -9.95
CA SER A 66 20.44 -10.71 -10.40
C SER A 66 21.51 -11.43 -9.59
N GLN A 67 22.59 -11.82 -10.26
CA GLN A 67 23.75 -12.42 -9.62
C GLN A 67 24.87 -11.39 -9.53
N TRP A 68 25.55 -11.40 -8.39
CA TRP A 68 26.58 -10.43 -8.06
C TRP A 68 27.84 -11.15 -7.60
N ARG A 69 28.98 -10.80 -8.19
CA ARG A 69 30.29 -11.28 -7.77
C ARG A 69 31.01 -10.16 -7.04
N ILE A 70 31.38 -10.42 -5.79
CA ILE A 70 32.10 -9.49 -4.91
C ILE A 70 33.43 -10.13 -4.54
N THR A 71 34.55 -9.56 -4.99
CA THR A 71 35.89 -10.13 -4.79
C THR A 71 36.71 -9.43 -3.70
N GLU A 72 36.22 -8.31 -3.16
CA GLU A 72 36.85 -7.61 -2.04
C GLU A 72 35.78 -7.07 -1.10
N ARG A 73 36.22 -6.48 0.03
CA ARG A 73 35.31 -5.89 1.00
C ARG A 73 34.48 -4.78 0.36
N LEU A 74 33.18 -4.84 0.60
CA LEU A 74 32.22 -3.88 0.10
C LEU A 74 31.17 -3.61 1.17
N ASN A 75 30.93 -2.33 1.45
CA ASN A 75 29.89 -1.89 2.38
C ASN A 75 28.78 -1.17 1.63
N PHE A 76 27.54 -1.47 2.00
CA PHE A 76 26.35 -0.80 1.48
C PHE A 76 25.45 -0.32 2.61
N LEU A 77 24.74 0.78 2.33
CA LEU A 77 23.51 1.10 3.02
C LEU A 77 22.33 0.60 2.18
N HIS A 78 21.55 -0.34 2.73
CA HIS A 78 20.27 -0.74 2.15
C HIS A 78 19.13 0.01 2.83
N ILE A 79 18.24 0.55 2.01
CA ILE A 79 17.06 1.29 2.40
C ILE A 79 15.86 0.56 1.82
N TYR A 80 15.04 -0.02 2.68
CA TYR A 80 13.80 -0.69 2.30
C TYR A 80 12.63 0.27 2.47
N PHE A 81 11.80 0.38 1.44
CA PHE A 81 10.67 1.30 1.47
C PHE A 81 9.50 0.84 0.60
N ASP A 82 8.30 1.15 1.07
CA ASP A 82 7.06 1.02 0.33
C ASP A 82 6.32 2.36 0.32
N LEU A 83 6.20 2.97 -0.87
CA LEU A 83 5.70 4.35 -1.00
C LEU A 83 4.33 4.59 -0.33
N PRO A 84 3.33 3.71 -0.43
CA PRO A 84 2.04 3.90 0.22
C PRO A 84 2.10 3.85 1.76
N ASN A 85 3.16 3.27 2.33
CA ASN A 85 3.34 3.11 3.78
C ASN A 85 4.37 4.10 4.37
N LEU A 86 4.85 5.07 3.58
CA LEU A 86 5.71 6.13 4.08
C LEU A 86 4.94 7.14 4.94
N GLU A 87 5.69 7.97 5.67
CA GLU A 87 5.12 9.04 6.48
C GLU A 87 4.20 9.98 5.69
N PRO A 88 3.09 10.45 6.30
CA PRO A 88 2.14 11.34 5.63
C PRO A 88 2.77 12.63 5.09
N SER A 89 3.80 13.18 5.74
CA SER A 89 4.52 14.36 5.29
C SER A 89 5.26 14.12 3.96
N LEU A 90 5.86 12.94 3.81
CA LEU A 90 6.58 12.54 2.61
C LEU A 90 5.60 12.24 1.46
N ILE A 91 4.51 11.53 1.75
CA ILE A 91 3.43 11.28 0.79
C ILE A 91 2.83 12.59 0.26
N ARG A 92 2.60 13.59 1.12
CA ARG A 92 2.10 14.92 0.71
C ARG A 92 3.06 15.68 -0.19
N SER A 93 4.35 15.36 -0.14
CA SER A 93 5.38 15.99 -0.98
C SER A 93 5.44 15.38 -2.40
N LEU A 94 4.75 14.26 -2.64
CA LEU A 94 4.69 13.63 -3.95
C LEU A 94 3.79 14.40 -4.91
N ARG A 95 4.15 14.39 -6.19
CA ARG A 95 3.36 15.06 -7.25
C ARG A 95 2.13 14.26 -7.67
N GLN A 96 2.15 12.96 -7.43
CA GLN A 96 1.09 12.01 -7.76
C GLN A 96 0.80 11.13 -6.53
N PRO A 97 -0.33 10.43 -6.49
CA PRO A 97 -0.59 9.45 -5.43
C PRO A 97 0.55 8.42 -5.35
N ALA A 98 0.91 7.99 -4.13
CA ALA A 98 2.02 7.05 -3.91
C ALA A 98 1.91 5.77 -4.75
N GLU A 99 0.69 5.29 -5.00
CA GLU A 99 0.42 4.08 -5.78
C GLU A 99 0.68 4.23 -7.28
N ALA A 100 0.81 5.47 -7.77
CA ALA A 100 1.08 5.80 -9.17
C ALA A 100 2.51 5.49 -9.56
N TYR A 101 3.42 5.54 -8.59
CA TYR A 101 4.83 5.44 -8.85
C TYR A 101 5.23 3.99 -9.06
N ARG A 102 5.98 3.76 -10.14
CA ARG A 102 6.76 2.55 -10.38
C ARG A 102 8.21 2.92 -10.52
N PHE A 103 9.07 2.18 -9.86
CA PHE A 103 10.49 2.34 -10.03
C PHE A 103 10.98 1.47 -11.18
N ARG A 104 11.88 2.00 -11.99
CA ARG A 104 12.69 1.17 -12.88
C ARG A 104 13.80 0.52 -12.07
N GLU A 105 14.22 -0.66 -12.49
CA GLU A 105 15.43 -1.27 -11.97
C GLU A 105 16.65 -0.42 -12.32
N VAL A 106 17.55 -0.24 -11.34
CA VAL A 106 18.75 0.57 -11.46
C VAL A 106 19.94 -0.26 -11.01
N PHE A 107 20.93 -0.39 -11.89
CA PHE A 107 22.19 -1.04 -11.59
C PHE A 107 23.34 -0.07 -11.75
N GLN A 108 24.00 0.22 -10.63
CA GLN A 108 25.27 0.94 -10.56
C GLN A 108 25.21 2.29 -11.29
N GLU A 109 24.27 3.16 -10.91
CA GLU A 109 24.20 4.54 -11.39
C GLU A 109 24.84 5.51 -10.41
N ALA A 110 25.41 6.61 -10.93
CA ALA A 110 25.97 7.66 -10.10
C ALA A 110 24.88 8.62 -9.61
N SER A 111 24.87 8.90 -8.31
CA SER A 111 24.07 9.96 -7.71
C SER A 111 24.84 10.59 -6.54
N PRO A 112 25.65 11.65 -6.80
CA PRO A 112 26.46 12.30 -5.75
C PRO A 112 25.63 12.78 -4.56
N VAL A 113 24.40 13.21 -4.83
CA VAL A 113 23.42 13.70 -3.87
C VAL A 113 22.97 12.56 -2.93
N ILE A 114 22.51 11.43 -3.48
CA ILE A 114 22.08 10.28 -2.68
C ILE A 114 23.26 9.68 -1.93
N SER A 115 24.42 9.53 -2.59
CA SER A 115 25.59 8.93 -1.97
C SER A 115 26.15 9.74 -0.82
N ALA A 116 26.17 11.08 -0.94
CA ALA A 116 26.62 11.95 0.14
C ALA A 116 25.73 11.82 1.38
N ALA A 117 24.40 11.91 1.22
CA ALA A 117 23.49 11.74 2.36
C ALA A 117 23.57 10.34 2.97
N ALA A 118 23.63 9.29 2.16
CA ALA A 118 23.78 7.92 2.65
C ALA A 118 25.08 7.74 3.45
N THR A 119 26.17 8.37 3.00
CA THR A 119 27.46 8.35 3.70
C THR A 119 27.36 9.09 5.04
N SER A 120 26.72 10.26 5.07
CA SER A 120 26.49 11.01 6.32
C SER A 120 25.66 10.20 7.32
N ILE A 121 24.63 9.49 6.86
CA ILE A 121 23.83 8.61 7.72
C ILE A 121 24.67 7.44 8.23
N ALA A 122 25.43 6.78 7.36
CA ALA A 122 26.27 5.63 7.75
C ALA A 122 27.38 6.00 8.75
N GLN A 123 27.83 7.26 8.77
CA GLN A 123 28.83 7.75 9.72
C GLN A 123 28.22 8.28 11.03
N ALA A 124 26.91 8.47 11.10
CA ALA A 124 26.23 8.89 12.32
C ALA A 124 26.14 7.72 13.33
N ASP A 125 26.15 8.03 14.62
CA ASP A 125 25.79 7.04 15.64
C ASP A 125 24.27 6.85 15.64
N TRP A 126 23.81 5.69 15.21
CA TRP A 126 22.37 5.38 15.12
C TRP A 126 21.70 5.17 16.47
N ASN A 127 22.48 5.08 17.55
CA ASN A 127 21.97 4.99 18.92
C ASN A 127 21.87 6.35 19.61
N ASP A 128 22.33 7.42 18.96
CA ASP A 128 22.19 8.79 19.47
C ASP A 128 20.86 9.39 19.01
N ASP A 129 19.88 9.39 19.92
CA ASP A 129 18.55 9.94 19.68
C ASP A 129 18.58 11.43 19.30
N THR A 130 19.64 12.19 19.66
CA THR A 130 19.77 13.61 19.29
C THR A 130 19.96 13.80 17.79
N LEU A 131 20.45 12.78 17.08
CA LEU A 131 20.66 12.79 15.63
C LEU A 131 19.49 12.22 14.83
N SER A 132 18.50 11.60 15.49
CA SER A 132 17.35 10.94 14.86
C SER A 132 16.64 11.81 13.82
N LEU A 133 16.33 13.06 14.18
CA LEU A 133 15.67 14.02 13.27
C LEU A 133 16.53 14.33 12.03
N GLY A 134 17.85 14.44 12.20
CA GLY A 134 18.78 14.68 11.10
C GLY A 134 18.84 13.49 10.15
N ILE A 135 18.89 12.27 10.70
CA ILE A 135 18.84 11.02 9.94
C ILE A 135 17.52 10.93 9.16
N ASP A 136 16.37 11.14 9.82
CA ASP A 136 15.05 11.11 9.18
C ASP A 136 14.93 12.14 8.04
N SER A 137 15.50 13.33 8.23
CA SER A 137 15.51 14.40 7.22
C SER A 137 16.34 14.01 5.99
N LEU A 138 17.55 13.46 6.21
CA LEU A 138 18.40 12.96 5.13
C LEU A 138 17.78 11.76 4.41
N MET A 139 17.11 10.87 5.14
CA MET A 139 16.39 9.73 4.57
C MET A 139 15.23 10.17 3.69
N SER A 140 14.41 11.10 4.17
CA SER A 140 13.33 11.70 3.38
C SER A 140 13.88 12.35 2.11
N TRP A 141 15.01 13.05 2.20
CA TRP A 141 15.68 13.65 1.06
C TRP A 141 16.22 12.61 0.07
N ILE A 142 16.82 11.52 0.54
CA ILE A 142 17.25 10.39 -0.30
C ILE A 142 16.06 9.82 -1.07
N LEU A 143 14.95 9.51 -0.38
CA LEU A 143 13.76 8.93 -1.00
C LEU A 143 13.15 9.87 -2.04
N LEU A 144 13.02 11.17 -1.75
CA LEU A 144 12.49 12.14 -2.73
C LEU A 144 13.38 12.22 -3.98
N ASN A 145 14.70 12.17 -3.81
CA ASN A 145 15.63 12.15 -4.95
C ASN A 145 15.54 10.84 -5.74
N ALA A 146 15.42 9.70 -5.05
CA ALA A 146 15.22 8.40 -5.69
C ALA A 146 13.90 8.34 -6.47
N ILE A 147 12.80 8.81 -5.89
CA ILE A 147 11.49 8.91 -6.55
C ILE A 147 11.60 9.79 -7.79
N ARG A 148 12.17 11.00 -7.66
CA ARG A 148 12.29 11.95 -8.78
C ARG A 148 13.11 11.39 -9.94
N ARG A 149 14.13 10.58 -9.66
CA ARG A 149 15.09 10.10 -10.67
C ARG A 149 14.73 8.74 -11.25
N TYR A 150 14.17 7.85 -10.44
CA TYR A 150 14.01 6.44 -10.78
C TYR A 150 12.55 6.01 -10.86
N ALA A 151 11.60 6.82 -10.40
CA ALA A 151 10.19 6.50 -10.52
C ALA A 151 9.54 7.16 -11.75
N MET A 152 8.68 6.39 -12.41
CA MET A 152 7.72 6.84 -13.41
C MET A 152 6.33 6.85 -12.78
N ALA A 153 5.55 7.89 -13.01
CA ALA A 153 4.17 7.94 -12.56
C ALA A 153 3.25 7.40 -13.66
N ASP A 154 2.43 6.41 -13.32
CA ASP A 154 1.44 5.80 -14.18
C ASP A 154 0.05 5.99 -13.55
N LEU A 155 -0.65 7.03 -14.00
CA LEU A 155 -1.95 7.42 -13.46
C LEU A 155 -3.07 6.45 -13.86
N GLU A 156 -2.99 5.82 -15.03
CA GLU A 156 -3.97 4.81 -15.47
C GLU A 156 -3.98 3.61 -14.52
N ARG A 157 -2.80 3.24 -14.00
CA ARG A 157 -2.70 2.21 -12.96
C ARG A 157 -3.17 2.65 -11.59
N VAL A 158 -3.15 3.95 -11.25
CA VAL A 158 -3.75 4.44 -10.00
C VAL A 158 -5.24 4.16 -10.00
N ASP A 159 -5.92 4.35 -11.13
CA ASP A 159 -7.35 4.05 -11.22
C ASP A 159 -7.62 2.55 -11.09
N ALA A 160 -6.73 1.70 -11.63
CA ALA A 160 -6.81 0.25 -11.50
C ALA A 160 -6.45 -0.25 -10.07
N ARG A 161 -5.41 0.27 -9.44
CA ARG A 161 -4.95 -0.10 -8.08
C ARG A 161 -5.75 0.57 -6.98
N GLY A 162 -6.32 1.74 -7.26
CA GLY A 162 -7.15 2.54 -6.39
C GLY A 162 -8.58 2.00 -6.27
N ARG A 163 -8.92 0.94 -7.01
CA ARG A 163 -10.15 0.16 -6.88
C ARG A 163 -9.87 -1.21 -6.28
N LEU A 164 -10.91 -1.83 -5.74
CA LEU A 164 -10.93 -3.23 -5.40
C LEU A 164 -10.93 -4.04 -6.70
N SER A 165 -10.23 -5.17 -6.71
CA SER A 165 -10.37 -6.13 -7.82
C SER A 165 -11.81 -6.64 -7.90
N ALA A 166 -12.22 -7.14 -9.07
CA ALA A 166 -13.56 -7.71 -9.25
C ALA A 166 -13.86 -8.82 -8.21
N LYS A 167 -12.86 -9.66 -7.92
CA LYS A 167 -12.95 -10.70 -6.88
C LYS A 167 -13.17 -10.12 -5.48
N GLN A 168 -12.38 -9.11 -5.09
CA GLN A 168 -12.55 -8.45 -3.78
C GLN A 168 -13.90 -7.75 -3.66
N ALA A 169 -14.34 -7.08 -4.73
CA ALA A 169 -15.64 -6.42 -4.77
C ALA A 169 -16.79 -7.43 -4.64
N GLU A 170 -16.68 -8.60 -5.28
CA GLU A 170 -17.65 -9.69 -5.14
C GLU A 170 -17.65 -10.25 -3.71
N GLN A 171 -16.48 -10.57 -3.15
CA GLN A 171 -16.36 -11.05 -1.77
C GLN A 171 -17.02 -10.11 -0.76
N ILE A 172 -16.82 -8.80 -0.91
CA ILE A 172 -17.45 -7.78 -0.07
C ILE A 172 -18.97 -7.77 -0.26
N ARG A 173 -19.46 -7.91 -1.49
CA ARG A 173 -20.90 -7.95 -1.79
C ARG A 173 -21.56 -9.18 -1.20
N GLU A 174 -20.97 -10.36 -1.39
CA GLU A 174 -21.42 -11.63 -0.83
C GLU A 174 -21.48 -11.56 0.70
N TYR A 175 -20.40 -11.09 1.33
CA TYR A 175 -20.34 -10.95 2.79
C TYR A 175 -21.42 -9.99 3.31
N CYS A 176 -21.58 -8.81 2.67
CA CYS A 176 -22.61 -7.85 3.08
C CYS A 176 -24.02 -8.45 2.94
N ASN A 177 -24.31 -9.14 1.83
CA ASN A 177 -25.62 -9.75 1.59
C ASN A 177 -25.93 -10.88 2.56
N ALA A 178 -24.94 -11.70 2.93
CA ALA A 178 -25.12 -12.78 3.89
C ALA A 178 -25.36 -12.27 5.32
N ASN A 179 -24.89 -11.05 5.64
CA ASN A 179 -24.86 -10.51 7.01
C ASN A 179 -25.68 -9.22 7.17
N LEU A 180 -26.75 -9.02 6.38
CA LEU A 180 -27.56 -7.79 6.43
C LEU A 180 -28.22 -7.55 7.80
N GLY A 181 -28.58 -8.62 8.51
CA GLY A 181 -29.18 -8.57 9.85
C GLY A 181 -28.20 -8.21 10.98
N GLU A 182 -26.90 -8.26 10.71
CA GLU A 182 -25.87 -8.15 11.74
C GLU A 182 -25.12 -6.81 11.71
N ALA A 183 -24.32 -6.57 12.75
CA ALA A 183 -23.43 -5.42 12.82
C ALA A 183 -22.18 -5.66 11.95
N VAL A 184 -22.25 -5.32 10.67
CA VAL A 184 -21.08 -5.36 9.77
C VAL A 184 -20.09 -4.27 10.14
N ARG A 185 -18.93 -4.68 10.68
CA ARG A 185 -17.83 -3.77 11.07
C ARG A 185 -16.91 -3.48 9.91
N LEU A 186 -16.42 -2.25 9.85
CA LEU A 186 -15.49 -1.79 8.81
C LEU A 186 -14.19 -2.60 8.81
N GLU A 187 -13.69 -2.91 10.01
CA GLU A 187 -12.45 -3.66 10.20
C GLU A 187 -12.55 -5.06 9.55
N HIS A 188 -13.66 -5.77 9.76
CA HIS A 188 -13.88 -7.09 9.15
C HIS A 188 -13.92 -7.03 7.62
N LEU A 189 -14.53 -5.99 7.03
CA LEU A 189 -14.56 -5.84 5.57
C LEU A 189 -13.17 -5.55 5.00
N ALA A 190 -12.32 -4.83 5.74
CA ALA A 190 -10.95 -4.55 5.35
C ALA A 190 -10.09 -5.82 5.43
N ASP A 191 -10.23 -6.58 6.52
CA ASP A 191 -9.53 -7.86 6.73
C ASP A 191 -9.94 -8.91 5.69
N LEU A 192 -11.23 -8.97 5.31
CA LEU A 192 -11.76 -9.88 4.28
C LEU A 192 -11.00 -9.78 2.95
N VAL A 193 -10.48 -8.59 2.63
CA VAL A 193 -9.75 -8.33 1.39
C VAL A 193 -8.26 -8.04 1.61
N ASN A 194 -7.74 -8.33 2.81
CA ASN A 194 -6.36 -8.12 3.25
C ASN A 194 -5.86 -6.68 3.05
N LEU A 195 -6.68 -5.71 3.44
CA LEU A 195 -6.33 -4.29 3.37
C LEU A 195 -6.36 -3.64 4.75
N SER A 196 -5.48 -2.65 4.97
CA SER A 196 -5.65 -1.75 6.10
C SER A 196 -6.96 -0.96 5.96
N ARG A 197 -7.52 -0.51 7.09
CA ARG A 197 -8.76 0.30 7.12
C ARG A 197 -8.69 1.52 6.19
N TYR A 198 -7.54 2.19 6.15
CA TYR A 198 -7.34 3.37 5.30
C TYR A 198 -7.43 3.01 3.81
N HIS A 199 -6.68 1.97 3.39
CA HIS A 199 -6.70 1.51 2.01
C HIS A 199 -8.07 0.97 1.60
N PHE A 200 -8.73 0.22 2.49
CA PHE A 200 -10.07 -0.29 2.25
C PHE A 200 -11.06 0.85 1.97
N LEU A 201 -11.14 1.87 2.82
CA LEU A 201 -12.11 2.97 2.63
C LEU A 201 -11.92 3.70 1.30
N ARG A 202 -10.66 3.99 0.94
CA ARG A 202 -10.33 4.63 -0.33
C ARG A 202 -10.71 3.75 -1.51
N LYS A 203 -10.28 2.49 -1.50
CA LYS A 203 -10.59 1.54 -2.58
C LYS A 203 -12.08 1.24 -2.70
N PHE A 204 -12.78 1.11 -1.58
CA PHE A 204 -14.22 0.89 -1.54
C PHE A 204 -14.97 2.05 -2.18
N LYS A 205 -14.67 3.30 -1.78
CA LYS A 205 -15.31 4.49 -2.36
C LYS A 205 -15.08 4.57 -3.86
N ASN A 206 -13.85 4.33 -4.33
CA ASN A 206 -13.56 4.35 -5.77
C ASN A 206 -14.27 3.22 -6.54
N THR A 207 -14.51 2.08 -5.90
CA THR A 207 -15.14 0.91 -6.52
C THR A 207 -16.66 1.05 -6.59
N PHE A 208 -17.30 1.42 -5.47
CA PHE A 208 -18.76 1.44 -5.33
C PHE A 208 -19.37 2.84 -5.43
N ASP A 209 -18.54 3.88 -5.53
CA ASP A 209 -18.92 5.30 -5.54
C ASP A 209 -19.75 5.76 -4.33
N ARG A 210 -19.60 5.05 -3.21
CA ARG A 210 -20.33 5.32 -1.96
C ARG A 210 -19.55 4.81 -0.76
N SER A 211 -19.93 5.26 0.45
CA SER A 211 -19.31 4.75 1.68
C SER A 211 -19.81 3.33 2.03
N PRO A 212 -19.06 2.53 2.79
CA PRO A 212 -19.51 1.19 3.22
C PRO A 212 -20.87 1.21 3.93
N HIS A 213 -21.11 2.22 4.77
CA HIS A 213 -22.41 2.38 5.45
C HIS A 213 -23.55 2.67 4.46
N ALA A 214 -23.33 3.53 3.47
CA ALA A 214 -24.34 3.84 2.45
C ALA A 214 -24.66 2.61 1.60
N PHE A 215 -23.62 1.87 1.18
CA PHE A 215 -23.76 0.61 0.45
C PHE A 215 -24.57 -0.44 1.23
N LEU A 216 -24.23 -0.67 2.50
CA LEU A 216 -24.98 -1.61 3.34
C LEU A 216 -26.43 -1.17 3.56
N THR A 217 -26.66 0.14 3.72
CA THR A 217 -28.02 0.69 3.85
C THR A 217 -28.85 0.36 2.61
N GLU A 218 -28.30 0.55 1.41
CA GLU A 218 -28.99 0.24 0.16
C GLU A 218 -29.33 -1.25 0.03
N LEU A 219 -28.37 -2.14 0.32
CA LEU A 219 -28.64 -3.59 0.30
C LEU A 219 -29.77 -3.97 1.29
N ARG A 220 -29.77 -3.38 2.49
CA ARG A 220 -30.84 -3.57 3.48
C ARG A 220 -32.19 -3.06 2.98
N MET A 221 -32.23 -1.91 2.30
CA MET A 221 -33.46 -1.35 1.76
C MET A 221 -34.00 -2.16 0.57
N HIS A 222 -33.13 -2.69 -0.29
CA HIS A 222 -33.51 -3.62 -1.36
C HIS A 222 -34.11 -4.89 -0.77
N ARG A 223 -33.41 -5.54 0.18
CA ARG A 223 -33.92 -6.75 0.87
C ARG A 223 -35.26 -6.51 1.57
N ALA A 224 -35.38 -5.39 2.27
CA ALA A 224 -36.62 -5.02 2.96
C ALA A 224 -37.79 -4.84 1.98
N HIS A 225 -37.54 -4.17 0.85
CA HIS A 225 -38.57 -3.96 -0.18
C HIS A 225 -39.02 -5.28 -0.79
N ASP A 226 -38.09 -6.20 -1.10
CA ASP A 226 -38.41 -7.53 -1.62
C ASP A 226 -39.25 -8.33 -0.64
N LEU A 227 -38.89 -8.33 0.66
CA LEU A 227 -39.66 -8.98 1.71
C LEU A 227 -41.07 -8.38 1.87
N LEU A 228 -41.20 -7.06 1.78
CA LEU A 228 -42.50 -6.39 1.87
C LEU A 228 -43.43 -6.75 0.70
N LYS A 229 -42.86 -6.95 -0.49
CA LYS A 229 -43.59 -7.26 -1.72
C LYS A 229 -43.97 -8.74 -1.84
N HIS A 230 -43.12 -9.64 -1.33
CA HIS A 230 -43.24 -11.08 -1.58
C HIS A 230 -43.59 -11.91 -0.34
N THR A 231 -43.73 -11.30 0.84
CA THR A 231 -44.07 -12.00 2.09
C THR A 231 -45.07 -11.23 2.95
N ASP A 232 -45.77 -11.95 3.82
CA ASP A 232 -46.67 -11.39 4.83
C ASP A 232 -46.00 -11.15 6.19
N HIS A 233 -44.66 -11.19 6.25
CA HIS A 233 -43.92 -10.97 7.50
C HIS A 233 -44.28 -9.63 8.15
N LYS A 234 -44.36 -9.55 9.48
CA LYS A 234 -44.62 -8.25 10.12
C LYS A 234 -43.52 -7.25 9.75
N ILE A 235 -43.87 -5.98 9.54
CA ILE A 235 -42.89 -4.93 9.18
C ILE A 235 -41.73 -4.89 10.19
N MET A 236 -42.03 -5.09 11.48
CA MET A 236 -41.00 -5.17 12.52
C MET A 236 -40.07 -6.38 12.35
N SER A 237 -40.58 -7.54 11.94
CA SER A 237 -39.76 -8.72 11.65
C SER A 237 -38.83 -8.47 10.45
N ILE A 238 -39.33 -7.82 9.40
CA ILE A 238 -38.52 -7.41 8.24
C ILE A 238 -37.44 -6.41 8.65
N ALA A 239 -37.78 -5.44 9.50
CA ALA A 239 -36.83 -4.48 10.03
C ALA A 239 -35.69 -5.17 10.78
N LEU A 240 -36.00 -6.14 11.64
CA LEU A 240 -35.00 -6.93 12.37
C LEU A 240 -34.12 -7.76 11.43
N GLU A 241 -34.70 -8.44 10.44
CA GLU A 241 -33.96 -9.20 9.42
C GLU A 241 -32.99 -8.32 8.62
N CYS A 242 -33.35 -7.04 8.42
CA CYS A 242 -32.51 -6.05 7.75
C CYS A 242 -31.59 -5.27 8.71
N GLY A 243 -31.43 -5.71 9.96
CA GLY A 243 -30.48 -5.14 10.92
C GLY A 243 -30.96 -3.86 11.62
N TYR A 244 -32.27 -3.59 11.65
CA TYR A 244 -32.87 -2.46 12.36
C TYR A 244 -33.59 -2.93 13.62
N ALA A 245 -33.01 -2.60 14.78
CA ALA A 245 -33.61 -2.91 16.09
C ALA A 245 -34.88 -2.09 16.41
N GLN A 246 -35.15 -1.01 15.69
CA GLN A 246 -36.22 -0.05 16.00
C GLN A 246 -37.03 0.29 14.75
N HIS A 247 -38.35 0.15 14.85
CA HIS A 247 -39.30 0.42 13.75
C HIS A 247 -39.18 1.84 13.18
N SER A 248 -39.00 2.83 14.05
CA SER A 248 -38.87 4.25 13.65
C SER A 248 -37.63 4.50 12.79
N ARG A 249 -36.49 3.90 13.15
CA ARG A 249 -35.23 3.99 12.39
C ARG A 249 -35.35 3.33 11.03
N PHE A 250 -35.96 2.14 10.98
CA PHE A 250 -36.24 1.44 9.74
C PHE A 250 -37.17 2.26 8.83
N SER A 251 -38.31 2.70 9.34
CA SER A 251 -39.29 3.46 8.56
C SER A 251 -38.72 4.76 8.00
N THR A 252 -37.87 5.44 8.78
CA THR A 252 -37.18 6.67 8.35
C THR A 252 -36.17 6.38 7.25
N ALA A 253 -35.35 5.33 7.40
CA ALA A 253 -34.37 4.93 6.40
C ALA A 253 -35.06 4.50 5.09
N PHE A 254 -36.14 3.71 5.19
CA PHE A 254 -36.91 3.23 4.04
C PHE A 254 -37.56 4.38 3.28
N LYS A 255 -38.23 5.30 3.99
CA LYS A 255 -38.82 6.50 3.36
C LYS A 255 -37.77 7.40 2.74
N ARG A 256 -36.60 7.55 3.37
CA ARG A 256 -35.49 8.32 2.79
C ARG A 256 -34.95 7.68 1.52
N HIS A 257 -34.96 6.35 1.42
CA HIS A 257 -34.43 5.62 0.27
C HIS A 257 -35.42 5.55 -0.89
N TYR A 258 -36.69 5.22 -0.65
CA TYR A 258 -37.71 5.01 -1.69
C TYR A 258 -38.70 6.17 -1.87
N GLY A 259 -38.75 7.13 -0.94
CA GLY A 259 -39.69 8.26 -0.96
C GLY A 259 -41.06 7.98 -0.32
N TYR A 260 -41.38 6.73 0.04
CA TYR A 260 -42.65 6.33 0.66
C TYR A 260 -42.45 5.36 1.83
N SER A 261 -43.50 5.14 2.64
CA SER A 261 -43.38 4.30 3.85
C SER A 261 -43.38 2.80 3.52
N PRO A 262 -42.79 1.95 4.37
CA PRO A 262 -42.83 0.49 4.20
C PRO A 262 -44.25 -0.07 4.00
N GLY A 263 -45.23 0.46 4.75
CA GLY A 263 -46.63 0.01 4.66
C GLY A 263 -47.28 0.32 3.31
N ALA A 264 -46.83 1.36 2.60
CA ALA A 264 -47.35 1.71 1.28
C ALA A 264 -46.97 0.68 0.20
N VAL A 265 -45.94 -0.16 0.42
CA VAL A 265 -45.58 -1.25 -0.50
C VAL A 265 -46.67 -2.30 -0.56
N ARG A 266 -47.34 -2.59 0.57
CA ARG A 266 -48.39 -3.61 0.68
C ARG A 266 -49.77 -3.12 0.28
N GLY A 267 -49.98 -1.80 0.30
CA GLY A 267 -51.21 -1.16 -0.14
C GLY A 267 -51.31 -1.00 -1.66
N LYS A 268 -50.39 -1.59 -2.42
CA LYS A 268 -50.34 -1.65 -3.88
C LYS A 268 -50.32 -3.11 -4.31
#